data_AF-A0A967BJI0-F1
#
_entry.id   AF-A0A967BJI0-F1
#
_cell.length_a   1.000
_cell.length_b   1.000
_cell.length_c   1.000
_cell.angle_alpha   90.00
_cell.angle_beta   90.00
_cell.angle_gamma   90.00
#
_symmetry.space_group_name_H-M   'P 1'
#
loop_
_entity.id
_entity.type
_entity.pdbx_description
1 polymer ?
#
loop_
_entity_poly.entity_id
_entity_poly.type
_entity_poly.pdbx_seq_one_letter_code
_entity_poly.pdbx_strand_id
1 'polypeptide(L)'
;MLSKLVSFAIVMAIVYFALTRGLPWIREQIAPTARSYEATEGDTSDPAGPCIESVARANDSLGQLLRRFSSGPVDSDEWSTASWDIEAEIRDAEMTCTCFSEACRKASEAAGELRMMYSQFDGMARGTASTYSNPARNQERVFDLLDEARSLAGY
;
A
#
# COMPACT_ATOMS: atom_id res chain seq x y z
N MET A 1 -37.38 23.06 21.02
CA MET A 1 -36.47 23.03 19.84
C MET A 1 -35.10 23.64 20.14
N LEU A 2 -34.98 24.67 21.00
CA LEU A 2 -33.69 25.27 21.40
C LEU A 2 -32.64 24.27 21.95
N SER A 3 -33.07 23.31 22.76
CA SER A 3 -32.16 22.32 23.38
C SER A 3 -31.47 21.38 22.38
N LYS A 4 -32.05 21.15 21.19
CA LYS A 4 -31.45 20.29 20.17
C LYS A 4 -30.38 21.02 19.35
N LEU A 5 -30.56 22.33 19.11
CA LEU A 5 -29.58 23.17 18.43
C LEU A 5 -28.31 23.36 19.27
N VAL A 6 -28.45 23.53 20.59
CA VAL A 6 -27.30 23.64 21.52
C VAL A 6 -26.49 22.34 21.56
N SER A 7 -27.16 21.18 21.64
CA SER A 7 -26.50 19.88 21.61
C SER A 7 -25.70 19.67 20.32
N PHE A 8 -26.27 20.07 19.18
CA PHE A 8 -25.61 19.93 17.88
C PHE A 8 -24.37 20.84 17.77
N ALA A 9 -24.45 22.08 18.25
CA ALA A 9 -23.32 23.00 18.29
C ALA A 9 -22.16 22.48 19.15
N ILE A 10 -22.47 21.86 20.29
CA ILE A 10 -21.46 21.25 21.17
C ILE A 10 -20.78 20.06 20.50
N VAL A 11 -21.54 19.18 19.84
CA VAL A 11 -20.97 18.03 19.12
C VAL A 11 -20.06 18.49 17.97
N MET A 12 -20.50 19.50 17.19
CA MET A 12 -19.68 20.10 16.14
C MET A 12 -18.38 20.70 16.69
N ALA A 13 -18.44 21.39 17.83
CA ALA A 13 -17.24 21.95 18.46
C ALA A 13 -16.26 20.86 18.92
N ILE A 14 -16.75 19.75 19.46
CA ILE A 14 -15.91 18.61 19.88
C ILE A 14 -15.26 17.95 18.67
N VAL A 15 -16.01 17.71 17.58
CA VAL A 15 -15.46 17.14 16.34
C VAL A 15 -14.40 18.06 15.73
N TYR A 16 -14.66 19.36 15.68
CA TYR A 16 -13.71 20.36 15.19
C TYR A 16 -12.42 20.38 16.02
N PHE A 17 -12.54 20.31 17.35
CA PHE A 17 -11.39 20.29 18.24
C PHE A 17 -10.61 18.97 18.13
N ALA A 18 -11.29 17.83 18.00
CA ALA A 18 -10.67 16.54 17.76
C ALA A 18 -9.89 16.50 16.44
N LEU A 19 -10.42 17.12 15.38
CA LEU A 19 -9.72 17.23 14.09
C LEU A 19 -8.51 18.17 14.21
N THR A 20 -8.69 19.39 14.72
CA THR A 20 -7.60 20.38 14.75
C THR A 20 -6.49 20.06 15.75
N ARG A 21 -6.79 19.40 16.87
CA ARG A 21 -5.80 19.08 17.93
C ARG A 21 -5.36 17.61 17.94
N GLY A 22 -6.13 16.68 17.36
CA GLY A 22 -5.76 15.26 17.27
C GLY A 22 -4.87 14.92 16.08
N LEU A 23 -4.85 15.75 15.04
CA LEU A 23 -4.07 15.51 13.82
C LEU A 23 -2.53 15.50 13.94
N PRO A 24 -1.84 16.23 14.84
CA PRO A 24 -0.37 16.23 14.83
C PRO A 24 0.24 14.89 15.26
N TRP A 25 -0.44 14.10 16.12
CA TRP A 25 0.08 12.81 16.58
C TRP A 25 -0.11 11.68 15.55
N ILE A 26 -1.13 11.80 14.71
CA ILE A 26 -1.35 10.88 13.58
C ILE A 26 -0.31 11.13 12.47
N ARG A 27 0.16 12.38 12.29
CA ARG A 27 1.21 12.68 11.29
C ARG A 27 2.56 12.04 11.60
N GLU A 28 2.86 11.73 12.86
CA GLU A 28 4.10 11.02 13.24
C GLU A 28 4.01 9.50 13.05
N GLN A 29 2.80 8.93 13.04
CA GLN A 29 2.59 7.52 12.72
C GLN A 29 2.29 7.26 11.23
N ILE A 30 1.82 8.29 10.50
CA ILE A 30 1.62 8.26 9.04
C ILE A 30 2.64 9.18 8.34
N ALA A 31 3.83 9.35 8.92
CA ALA A 31 4.99 9.54 8.07
C ALA A 31 5.29 8.13 7.54
N PRO A 32 4.83 7.74 6.33
CA PRO A 32 5.55 6.67 5.68
C PRO A 32 6.97 7.19 5.63
N THR A 33 7.88 6.50 6.30
CA THR A 33 9.22 6.36 5.78
C THR A 33 8.98 5.93 4.34
N ALA A 34 8.95 6.90 3.43
CA ALA A 34 9.03 6.64 2.02
C ALA A 34 10.44 6.08 1.89
N ARG A 35 10.58 4.78 2.17
CA ARG A 35 11.62 3.98 1.57
C ARG A 35 11.27 4.01 0.09
N SER A 36 11.60 5.12 -0.56
CA SER A 36 11.81 5.15 -1.99
C SER A 36 13.00 4.23 -2.18
N TYR A 37 12.73 3.02 -2.65
CA TYR A 37 13.77 2.07 -2.97
C TYR A 37 14.49 2.62 -4.20
N GLU A 38 15.61 3.31 -4.00
CA GLU A 38 16.56 3.50 -5.08
C GLU A 38 16.99 2.10 -5.52
N ALA A 39 16.77 1.80 -6.80
CA ALA A 39 17.28 0.60 -7.43
C ALA A 39 18.82 0.68 -7.37
N THR A 40 19.41 0.07 -6.34
CA THR A 40 20.85 -0.15 -6.30
C THR A 40 21.19 -1.04 -7.47
N GLU A 41 21.96 -0.53 -8.45
CA GLU A 41 22.63 -1.31 -9.49
C GLU A 41 23.65 -2.24 -8.81
N GLY A 42 23.17 -3.29 -8.16
CA GLY A 42 23.98 -4.42 -7.70
C GLY A 42 24.31 -5.30 -8.90
N ASP A 43 25.46 -5.96 -8.85
CA ASP A 43 25.96 -6.88 -9.87
C ASP A 43 24.96 -8.05 -10.05
N THR A 44 23.98 -7.87 -10.95
CA THR A 44 22.79 -8.72 -11.16
C THR A 44 23.16 -10.07 -11.79
N SER A 45 23.89 -10.88 -11.06
CA SER A 45 24.13 -12.28 -11.40
C SER A 45 23.06 -13.22 -10.81
N ASP A 46 22.26 -12.76 -9.85
CA ASP A 46 21.11 -13.53 -9.33
C ASP A 46 19.88 -13.36 -10.25
N PRO A 47 19.31 -14.46 -10.78
CA PRO A 47 18.07 -14.42 -11.55
C PRO A 47 16.84 -13.88 -10.79
N ALA A 48 16.93 -13.68 -9.46
CA ALA A 48 15.89 -13.04 -8.66
C ALA A 48 15.78 -11.53 -8.86
N GLY A 49 16.84 -10.85 -9.34
CA GLY A 49 16.88 -9.39 -9.46
C GLY A 49 15.65 -8.78 -10.17
N PRO A 50 15.29 -9.26 -11.38
CA PRO A 50 14.12 -8.76 -12.09
C PRO A 50 12.79 -8.95 -11.34
N CYS A 51 12.64 -10.06 -10.62
CA CYS A 51 11.46 -10.34 -9.80
C CYS A 51 11.39 -9.41 -8.58
N ILE A 52 12.52 -9.19 -7.89
CA ILE A 52 12.58 -8.25 -6.77
C ILE A 52 12.23 -6.83 -7.23
N GLU A 53 12.78 -6.41 -8.36
CA GLU A 53 12.55 -5.07 -8.91
C GLU A 53 11.11 -4.87 -9.37
N SER A 54 10.52 -5.84 -10.07
CA SER A 54 9.13 -5.75 -10.54
C SER A 54 8.14 -5.70 -9.38
N VAL A 55 8.36 -6.51 -8.33
CA VAL A 55 7.53 -6.50 -7.11
C VAL A 55 7.69 -5.20 -6.33
N ALA A 56 8.91 -4.67 -6.22
CA ALA A 56 9.16 -3.38 -5.59
C ALA A 56 8.44 -2.23 -6.33
N ARG A 57 8.49 -2.24 -7.68
CA ARG A 57 7.79 -1.27 -8.53
C ARG A 57 6.27 -1.33 -8.32
N ALA A 58 5.68 -2.53 -8.35
CA ALA A 58 4.24 -2.72 -8.13
C ALA A 58 3.82 -2.24 -6.72
N ASN A 59 4.64 -2.50 -5.70
CA ASN A 59 4.42 -1.99 -4.35
C ASN A 59 4.44 -0.46 -4.29
N ASP A 60 5.40 0.18 -4.96
CA ASP A 60 5.53 1.63 -4.99
C ASP A 60 4.34 2.29 -5.70
N SER A 61 3.88 1.72 -6.82
CA SER A 61 2.68 2.16 -7.53
C SER A 61 1.44 2.04 -6.65
N LEU A 62 1.28 0.93 -5.93
CA LEU A 62 0.19 0.76 -4.96
C LEU A 62 0.28 1.80 -3.84
N GLY A 63 1.46 2.06 -3.30
CA GLY A 63 1.68 3.12 -2.32
C GLY A 63 1.34 4.52 -2.84
N GLN A 64 1.65 4.83 -4.11
CA GLN A 64 1.26 6.09 -4.75
C GLN A 64 -0.26 6.20 -4.92
N LEU A 65 -0.92 5.12 -5.35
CA LEU A 65 -2.37 5.03 -5.48
C LEU A 65 -3.05 5.33 -4.15
N LEU A 66 -2.62 4.66 -3.09
CA LEU A 66 -3.19 4.83 -1.75
C LEU A 66 -3.02 6.25 -1.22
N ARG A 67 -1.85 6.87 -1.45
CA ARG A 67 -1.63 8.28 -1.09
C ARG A 67 -2.60 9.21 -1.82
N ARG A 68 -2.80 9.01 -3.13
CA ARG A 68 -3.74 9.78 -3.94
C ARG A 68 -5.16 9.69 -3.37
N PHE A 69 -5.65 8.48 -3.12
CA PHE A 69 -7.02 8.26 -2.64
C PHE A 69 -7.23 8.51 -1.14
N SER A 70 -6.16 8.61 -0.34
CA SER A 70 -6.27 9.04 1.06
C SER A 70 -6.59 10.54 1.22
N SER A 71 -6.41 11.34 0.16
CA SER A 71 -6.44 12.80 0.23
C SER A 71 -7.81 13.46 -0.07
N GLY A 72 -8.82 12.69 -0.50
CA GLY A 72 -10.13 13.25 -0.85
C GLY A 72 -11.16 12.21 -1.31
N PRO A 73 -12.40 12.64 -1.63
CA PRO A 73 -13.42 11.76 -2.19
C PRO A 73 -12.94 11.19 -3.52
N VAL A 74 -13.01 9.87 -3.64
CA VAL A 74 -12.56 9.10 -4.80
C VAL A 74 -13.58 9.22 -5.93
N ASP A 75 -13.16 9.71 -7.10
CA ASP A 75 -13.93 9.55 -8.33
C ASP A 75 -13.86 8.06 -8.76
N SER A 76 -15.01 7.44 -8.99
CA SER A 76 -15.11 6.03 -9.37
C SER A 76 -14.42 5.72 -10.71
N ASP A 77 -14.41 6.66 -11.64
CA ASP A 77 -13.80 6.47 -12.96
C ASP A 77 -12.27 6.56 -12.87
N GLU A 78 -11.79 7.47 -12.02
CA GLU A 78 -10.37 7.60 -11.69
C GLU A 78 -9.85 6.37 -10.95
N TRP A 79 -10.61 5.85 -9.98
CA TRP A 79 -10.30 4.59 -9.32
C TRP A 79 -10.22 3.45 -10.32
N SER A 80 -11.22 3.28 -11.17
CA SER A 80 -11.27 2.18 -12.13
C SER A 80 -10.05 2.21 -13.06
N THR A 81 -9.68 3.37 -13.61
CA THR A 81 -8.49 3.47 -14.48
C THR A 81 -7.23 3.08 -13.75
N ALA A 82 -7.02 3.66 -12.56
CA ALA A 82 -5.80 3.41 -11.80
C ALA A 82 -5.74 1.99 -11.22
N SER A 83 -6.89 1.38 -10.91
CA SER A 83 -6.98 -0.01 -10.46
C SER A 83 -6.55 -0.97 -11.56
N TRP A 84 -6.92 -0.70 -12.81
CA TRP A 84 -6.50 -1.50 -13.96
C TRP A 84 -4.98 -1.46 -14.17
N ASP A 85 -4.36 -0.28 -14.03
CA ASP A 85 -2.90 -0.13 -14.16
C ASP A 85 -2.16 -0.91 -13.07
N ILE A 86 -2.63 -0.84 -11.81
CA ILE A 86 -2.03 -1.57 -10.69
C ILE A 86 -2.20 -3.07 -10.81
N GLU A 87 -3.37 -3.55 -11.20
CA GLU A 87 -3.59 -5.00 -11.42
C GLU A 87 -2.66 -5.52 -12.53
N ALA A 88 -2.42 -4.72 -13.57
CA ALA A 88 -1.46 -5.06 -14.62
C ALA A 88 -0.03 -5.14 -14.09
N GLU A 89 0.41 -4.20 -13.25
CA GLU A 89 1.75 -4.22 -12.63
C GLU A 89 1.94 -5.38 -11.65
N ILE A 90 0.95 -5.67 -10.80
CA ILE A 90 1.01 -6.82 -9.89
C ILE A 90 1.11 -8.12 -10.69
N ARG A 91 0.30 -8.25 -11.74
CA ARG A 91 0.34 -9.42 -12.62
C ARG A 91 1.68 -9.55 -13.34
N ASP A 92 2.25 -8.45 -13.85
CA ASP A 92 3.57 -8.43 -14.47
C ASP A 92 4.66 -8.88 -13.49
N ALA A 93 4.60 -8.40 -12.24
CA ALA A 93 5.51 -8.82 -11.19
C ALA A 93 5.44 -10.33 -10.91
N GLU A 94 4.24 -10.88 -10.77
CA GLU A 94 4.03 -12.32 -10.58
C GLU A 94 4.52 -13.16 -11.77
N MET A 95 4.30 -12.69 -13.00
CA MET A 95 4.81 -13.37 -14.20
C MET A 95 6.33 -13.29 -14.32
N THR A 96 6.94 -12.23 -13.81
CA THR A 96 8.40 -12.06 -13.77
C THR A 96 9.04 -13.02 -12.77
N CYS A 97 8.35 -13.33 -11.67
CA CYS A 97 8.81 -14.21 -10.61
C CYS A 97 8.72 -15.71 -10.94
N THR A 98 9.44 -16.15 -11.99
CA THR A 98 9.49 -17.56 -12.45
C THR A 98 10.76 -18.32 -12.03
N CYS A 99 11.60 -17.72 -11.20
CA CYS A 99 12.87 -18.29 -10.73
C CYS A 99 12.71 -19.22 -9.51
N PHE A 100 13.69 -20.12 -9.33
CA PHE A 100 13.71 -21.11 -8.25
C PHE A 100 14.58 -20.72 -7.05
N SER A 101 15.25 -19.56 -7.08
CA SER A 101 16.09 -19.12 -5.96
C SER A 101 15.24 -18.73 -4.75
N GLU A 102 15.83 -18.82 -3.55
CA GLU A 102 15.12 -18.46 -2.32
C GLU A 102 14.73 -16.98 -2.28
N ALA A 103 15.60 -16.11 -2.80
CA ALA A 103 15.31 -14.69 -3.00
C ALA A 103 14.06 -14.48 -3.88
N CYS A 104 13.97 -15.22 -4.98
CA CYS A 104 12.81 -15.16 -5.89
C CYS A 104 11.53 -15.64 -5.22
N ARG A 105 11.60 -16.71 -4.42
CA ARG A 105 10.46 -17.18 -3.61
C ARG A 105 9.97 -16.10 -2.65
N LYS A 106 10.86 -15.41 -1.95
CA LYS A 106 10.51 -14.31 -1.04
C LYS A 106 9.86 -13.13 -1.77
N ALA A 107 10.39 -12.75 -2.92
CA ALA A 107 9.78 -11.72 -3.76
C ALA A 107 8.41 -12.15 -4.31
N SER A 108 8.24 -13.42 -4.72
CA SER A 108 6.95 -13.97 -5.13
C SER A 108 5.93 -13.99 -3.99
N GLU A 109 6.35 -14.31 -2.76
CA GLU A 109 5.51 -14.20 -1.56
C GLU A 109 5.05 -12.74 -1.36
N ALA A 110 5.95 -11.78 -1.51
CA ALA A 110 5.62 -10.36 -1.45
C ALA A 110 4.60 -9.94 -2.54
N ALA A 111 4.74 -10.45 -3.76
CA ALA A 111 3.76 -10.24 -4.83
C ALA A 111 2.36 -10.76 -4.46
N GLY A 112 2.28 -11.92 -3.82
CA GLY A 112 1.03 -12.49 -3.31
C GLY A 112 0.38 -11.62 -2.23
N GLU A 113 1.18 -11.10 -1.29
CA GLU A 113 0.71 -10.16 -0.27
C GLU A 113 0.21 -8.85 -0.89
N LEU A 114 0.88 -8.33 -1.94
CA LEU A 114 0.43 -7.17 -2.70
C LEU A 114 -0.94 -7.40 -3.36
N ARG A 115 -1.15 -8.57 -3.99
CA ARG A 115 -2.44 -8.91 -4.59
C ARG A 115 -3.55 -8.96 -3.54
N MET A 116 -3.30 -9.62 -2.41
CA MET A 116 -4.27 -9.69 -1.31
C MET A 116 -4.58 -8.30 -0.76
N MET A 117 -3.59 -7.43 -0.65
CA MET A 117 -3.78 -6.06 -0.21
C MET A 117 -4.58 -5.24 -1.23
N TYR A 118 -4.24 -5.32 -2.52
CA TYR A 118 -4.96 -4.65 -3.60
C TYR A 118 -6.43 -5.07 -3.67
N SER A 119 -6.72 -6.38 -3.63
CA SER A 119 -8.12 -6.88 -3.65
C SER A 119 -8.96 -6.36 -2.48
N GLN A 120 -8.37 -6.17 -1.30
CA GLN A 120 -9.04 -5.55 -0.16
C GLN A 120 -9.31 -4.06 -0.40
N PHE A 121 -8.37 -3.35 -1.00
CA PHE A 121 -8.54 -1.95 -1.38
C PHE A 121 -9.58 -1.75 -2.48
N ASP A 122 -9.60 -2.58 -3.51
CA ASP A 122 -10.66 -2.55 -4.53
C ASP A 122 -12.03 -2.88 -3.92
N GLY A 123 -12.09 -3.86 -3.02
CA GLY A 123 -13.30 -4.15 -2.26
C GLY A 123 -13.76 -2.98 -1.37
N MET A 124 -12.83 -2.25 -0.75
CA MET A 124 -13.13 -1.03 0.01
C MET A 124 -13.68 0.08 -0.88
N ALA A 125 -13.01 0.36 -2.00
CA ALA A 125 -13.40 1.40 -2.94
C ALA A 125 -14.77 1.13 -3.56
N ARG A 126 -15.11 -0.14 -3.81
CA ARG A 126 -16.41 -0.57 -4.35
C ARG A 126 -17.48 -0.77 -3.28
N GLY A 127 -17.14 -0.69 -2.00
CA GLY A 127 -18.06 -0.95 -0.88
C GLY A 127 -18.49 -2.41 -0.74
N THR A 128 -17.70 -3.36 -1.26
CA THR A 128 -17.97 -4.81 -1.22
C THR A 128 -17.15 -5.55 -0.16
N ALA A 129 -16.15 -4.91 0.44
CA ALA A 129 -15.29 -5.54 1.44
C ALA A 129 -16.05 -5.78 2.77
N SER A 130 -16.01 -7.03 3.24
CA SER A 130 -16.65 -7.47 4.49
C SER A 130 -15.68 -7.65 5.65
N THR A 131 -14.37 -7.80 5.34
CA THR A 131 -13.30 -8.01 6.33
C THR A 131 -12.10 -7.15 5.97
N TYR A 132 -11.60 -6.39 6.93
CA TYR A 132 -10.45 -5.51 6.75
C TYR A 132 -9.28 -6.07 7.57
N SER A 133 -8.27 -6.63 6.90
CA SER A 133 -6.97 -6.82 7.55
C SER A 133 -6.27 -5.46 7.67
N ASN A 134 -5.38 -5.29 8.65
CA ASN A 134 -4.70 -4.02 8.85
C ASN A 134 -3.73 -3.77 7.67
N PRO A 135 -4.00 -2.80 6.77
CA PRO A 135 -3.20 -2.61 5.57
C PRO A 135 -1.75 -2.21 5.89
N ALA A 136 -1.52 -1.48 6.99
CA ALA A 136 -0.18 -1.09 7.41
C ALA A 136 0.68 -2.32 7.75
N ARG A 137 0.07 -3.32 8.40
CA ARG A 137 0.76 -4.57 8.75
C ARG A 137 1.09 -5.40 7.51
N ASN A 138 0.21 -5.44 6.52
CA ASN A 138 0.48 -6.15 5.27
C ASN A 138 1.58 -5.44 4.48
N GLN A 139 1.58 -4.11 4.48
CA GLN A 139 2.62 -3.33 3.82
C GLN A 139 4.00 -3.52 4.49
N GLU A 140 4.06 -3.54 5.83
CA GLU A 140 5.28 -3.88 6.58
C GLU A 140 5.80 -5.27 6.18
N ARG A 141 4.91 -6.27 6.10
CA ARG A 141 5.27 -7.62 5.68
C ARG A 141 5.81 -7.67 4.24
N VAL A 142 5.23 -6.91 3.30
CA VAL A 142 5.76 -6.80 1.93
C VAL A 142 7.17 -6.24 1.93
N PHE A 143 7.41 -5.20 2.73
CA PHE A 143 8.76 -4.61 2.85
C PHE A 143 9.77 -5.58 3.45
N ASP A 144 9.40 -6.31 4.50
CA ASP A 144 10.27 -7.31 5.13
C ASP A 144 10.63 -8.43 4.14
N LEU A 145 9.65 -8.93 3.37
CA LEU A 145 9.88 -9.95 2.36
C LEU A 145 10.80 -9.46 1.22
N LEU A 146 10.64 -8.21 0.79
CA LEU A 146 11.51 -7.61 -0.22
C LEU A 146 12.93 -7.37 0.30
N ASP A 147 13.09 -7.01 1.58
CA ASP A 147 14.38 -6.83 2.22
C ASP A 147 15.11 -8.18 2.39
N GLU A 148 14.40 -9.21 2.85
CA GLU A 148 14.89 -10.59 2.89
C GLU A 148 15.31 -11.08 1.50
N ALA A 149 14.49 -10.83 0.47
CA ALA A 149 14.80 -11.23 -0.90
C ALA A 149 16.09 -10.56 -1.42
N ARG A 150 16.27 -9.25 -1.15
CA ARG A 150 17.48 -8.51 -1.51
C ARG A 150 18.71 -9.03 -0.79
N SER A 151 18.61 -9.23 0.53
CA SER A 151 19.69 -9.78 1.33
C SER A 151 20.14 -11.15 0.84
N LEU A 152 19.19 -12.02 0.44
CA LEU A 152 19.49 -13.33 -0.13
C LEU A 152 20.14 -13.26 -1.51
N ALA A 153 19.77 -12.27 -2.32
CA ALA A 153 20.32 -12.06 -3.65
C ALA A 153 21.63 -11.23 -3.67
N GLY A 154 22.10 -10.78 -2.50
CA GLY A 154 23.36 -10.08 -2.34
C GLY A 154 23.32 -8.58 -2.67
N TYR A 155 22.15 -7.94 -2.54
CA TYR A 155 21.96 -6.49 -2.65
C TYR A 155 22.04 -5.78 -1.31
#